data_AF-A0A921F0B7-F1
#
_entry.id   AF-A0A921F0B7-F1
#
_cell.length_a   1.000
_cell.length_b   1.000
_cell.length_c   1.000
_cell.angle_alpha   90.00
_cell.angle_beta   90.00
_cell.angle_gamma   90.00
#
_symmetry.space_group_name_H-M   'P 1'
#
loop_
_entity.id
_entity.type
_entity.pdbx_description
1 polymer ?
#
loop_
_entity_poly.entity_id
_entity_poly.type
_entity_poly.pdbx_seq_one_letter_code
_entity_poly.pdbx_strand_id
1 'polypeptide(L)' 'DPEIYTKGAELLNLPAAQCIGVEDAAAGVQAINAAGEISLGIGDATELGAADMVFANTADVTLANIEKKLG' A
#
# COMPACT_ATOMS: atom_id res chain seq x y z
N ASP A 1 1.61 -0.26 -13.86
CA ASP A 1 0.66 -1.30 -14.30
C ASP A 1 0.05 -1.90 -13.04
N PRO A 2 -1.26 -1.74 -12.80
CA PRO A 2 -1.92 -2.19 -11.56
C PRO A 2 -2.32 -3.67 -11.56
N GLU A 3 -2.08 -4.43 -12.65
CA GLU A 3 -2.69 -5.75 -12.87
C GLU A 3 -2.58 -6.70 -11.66
N ILE A 4 -1.42 -6.78 -11.02
CA ILE A 4 -1.19 -7.70 -9.90
C ILE A 4 -2.02 -7.34 -8.65
N TYR A 5 -2.19 -6.04 -8.35
CA TYR A 5 -2.97 -5.55 -7.21
C TYR A 5 -4.47 -5.69 -7.48
N THR A 6 -4.93 -5.26 -8.66
CA THR A 6 -6.31 -5.48 -9.11
C THR A 6 -6.67 -6.96 -9.03
N LYS A 7 -5.77 -7.85 -9.48
CA LYS A 7 -6.01 -9.28 -9.42
C LYS A 7 -6.05 -9.82 -7.99
N GLY A 8 -5.20 -9.30 -7.11
CA GLY A 8 -5.22 -9.62 -5.68
C GLY A 8 -6.57 -9.33 -5.03
N ALA A 9 -7.09 -8.10 -5.22
CA ALA A 9 -8.40 -7.71 -4.72
C ALA A 9 -9.53 -8.59 -5.27
N GLU A 10 -9.52 -8.90 -6.58
CA GLU A 10 -10.48 -9.81 -7.21
C GLU A 10 -10.48 -11.22 -6.59
N LEU A 11 -9.29 -11.79 -6.33
CA LEU A 11 -9.15 -13.12 -5.73
C LEU A 11 -9.69 -13.19 -4.30
N LEU A 12 -9.61 -12.07 -3.57
CA LEU A 12 -10.18 -11.92 -2.23
C LEU A 12 -11.68 -11.59 -2.27
N ASN A 13 -12.24 -11.34 -3.46
CA ASN A 13 -13.61 -10.85 -3.66
C ASN A 13 -13.88 -9.57 -2.84
N LEU A 14 -12.90 -8.65 -2.82
CA LEU A 14 -12.97 -7.37 -2.15
C LEU A 14 -12.87 -6.20 -3.15
N PRO A 15 -13.54 -5.06 -2.90
CA PRO A 15 -13.24 -3.82 -3.59
C PRO A 15 -11.79 -3.39 -3.34
N ALA A 16 -11.09 -2.86 -4.35
CA ALA A 16 -9.72 -2.36 -4.20
C ALA A 16 -9.57 -1.35 -3.05
N ALA A 17 -10.54 -0.44 -2.87
CA ALA A 17 -10.55 0.52 -1.77
C ALA A 17 -10.66 -0.10 -0.36
N GLN A 18 -10.88 -1.41 -0.25
CA GLN A 18 -10.85 -2.18 1.00
C GLN A 18 -9.55 -2.99 1.17
N CYS A 19 -8.61 -2.87 0.23
CA CYS A 19 -7.30 -3.52 0.25
C CYS A 19 -6.20 -2.51 0.56
N ILE A 20 -5.17 -2.98 1.25
CA ILE A 20 -3.91 -2.26 1.43
C ILE A 20 -2.83 -3.02 0.65
N GLY A 21 -2.23 -2.36 -0.33
CA GLY A 21 -1.04 -2.84 -1.02
C GLY A 21 0.22 -2.46 -0.24
N VAL A 22 1.16 -3.39 -0.11
CA VAL A 22 2.44 -3.19 0.59
C VAL A 22 3.57 -3.23 -0.42
N GLU A 23 4.48 -2.25 -0.38
CA GLU A 23 5.57 -2.14 -1.35
C GLU A 23 6.80 -1.37 -0.80
N ASP A 24 8.00 -1.65 -1.32
CA ASP A 24 9.25 -0.96 -0.98
C ASP A 24 9.86 -0.13 -2.13
N ALA A 25 9.23 -0.16 -3.31
CA ALA A 25 9.63 0.58 -4.50
C ALA A 25 8.58 1.57 -5.01
N ALA A 26 9.03 2.74 -5.48
CA ALA A 26 8.16 3.77 -6.05
C ALA A 26 7.28 3.26 -7.21
N ALA A 27 7.80 2.35 -8.05
CA ALA A 27 7.05 1.81 -9.17
C ALA A 27 5.84 0.96 -8.74
N GLY A 28 5.99 0.17 -7.67
CA GLY A 28 4.89 -0.63 -7.14
C GLY A 28 3.89 0.22 -6.36
N VAL A 29 4.34 1.27 -5.64
CA VAL A 29 3.42 2.27 -5.04
C VAL A 29 2.51 2.90 -6.11
N GLN A 30 3.07 3.26 -7.27
CA GLN A 30 2.26 3.75 -8.39
C GLN A 30 1.27 2.70 -8.92
N ALA A 31 1.63 1.42 -8.89
CA ALA A 31 0.74 0.33 -9.28
C ALA A 31 -0.40 0.13 -8.28
N ILE A 32 -0.14 0.20 -6.97
CA ILE A 32 -1.17 0.15 -5.91
C ILE A 32 -2.16 1.29 -6.08
N ASN A 33 -1.65 2.53 -6.22
CA ASN A 33 -2.48 3.72 -6.39
C ASN A 33 -3.33 3.62 -7.67
N ALA A 34 -2.77 3.10 -8.77
CA ALA A 34 -3.49 2.89 -10.02
C ALA A 34 -4.56 1.79 -9.91
N ALA A 35 -4.42 0.83 -8.98
CA ALA A 35 -5.43 -0.18 -8.69
C ALA A 35 -6.60 0.38 -7.84
N GLY A 36 -6.43 1.55 -7.23
CA GLY A 36 -7.41 2.14 -6.31
C GLY A 36 -7.40 1.51 -4.91
N GLU A 37 -6.31 0.83 -4.55
CA GLU A 37 -6.04 0.37 -3.19
C GLU A 37 -5.39 1.48 -2.36
N ILE A 38 -5.30 1.27 -1.04
CA ILE A 38 -4.52 2.12 -0.14
C ILE A 38 -3.06 1.67 -0.19
N SER A 39 -2.11 2.58 -0.41
CA SER A 39 -0.69 2.25 -0.52
C SER A 39 0.08 2.40 0.79
N LEU A 40 0.77 1.33 1.18
CA LEU A 40 1.69 1.28 2.31
C LEU A 40 3.11 1.05 1.81
N GLY A 41 3.93 2.09 1.88
CA GLY A 41 5.36 2.05 1.59
C GLY A 41 6.20 1.59 2.78
N ILE A 42 7.24 0.80 2.55
CA ILE A 42 8.25 0.44 3.55
C ILE A 42 9.64 0.87 3.06
N GLY A 43 10.22 1.90 3.68
CA GLY A 43 11.53 2.40 3.30
C GLY A 43 11.67 3.91 3.44
N ASP A 44 12.41 4.52 2.50
CA ASP A 44 12.67 5.95 2.50
C ASP A 44 11.41 6.74 2.11
N ALA A 45 11.00 7.67 2.99
CA ALA A 45 9.78 8.46 2.80
C ALA A 45 9.88 9.47 1.64
N THR A 46 11.09 9.83 1.21
CA THR A 46 11.31 10.69 0.04
C THR A 46 11.09 9.88 -1.24
N GLU A 47 11.64 8.67 -1.30
CA GLU A 47 11.46 7.77 -2.44
C GLU A 47 10.01 7.27 -2.58
N LEU A 48 9.36 6.98 -1.44
CA LEU A 48 7.99 6.45 -1.37
C LEU A 48 6.93 7.52 -1.11
N GLY A 49 7.23 8.79 -1.38
CA GLY A 49 6.35 9.92 -1.06
C GLY A 49 4.99 9.93 -1.78
N ALA A 50 4.77 9.01 -2.73
CA ALA A 50 3.48 8.79 -3.37
C ALA A 50 2.56 7.81 -2.64
N ALA A 51 3.04 7.16 -1.56
CA ALA A 51 2.24 6.23 -0.79
C ALA A 51 1.32 6.96 0.20
N ASP A 52 0.14 6.42 0.49
CA ASP A 52 -0.79 6.96 1.48
C ASP A 52 -0.21 6.92 2.90
N MET A 53 0.61 5.90 3.17
CA MET A 53 1.38 5.79 4.41
C MET A 53 2.76 5.18 4.14
N VAL A 54 3.76 5.63 4.90
CA VAL A 54 5.13 5.08 4.85
C VAL A 54 5.61 4.71 6.24
N PHE A 55 6.19 3.53 6.35
CA PHE A 55 6.92 3.04 7.52
C PHE A 55 8.41 2.89 7.18
N ALA A 56 9.30 3.16 8.15
CA ALA A 56 10.74 3.08 7.89
C ALA A 56 11.24 1.62 7.78
N ASN A 57 10.54 0.67 8.40
CA ASN A 57 10.90 -0.74 8.42
C ASN A 57 9.66 -1.62 8.70
N THR A 58 9.78 -2.92 8.44
CA THR A 58 8.68 -3.89 8.60
C THR A 58 8.24 -4.09 10.06
N ALA A 59 9.10 -3.81 11.05
CA ALA A 59 8.71 -3.96 12.46
C ALA A 59 7.68 -2.91 12.90
N ASP A 60 7.63 -1.78 12.21
CA ASP A 60 6.64 -0.73 12.46
C ASP A 60 5.28 -1.02 11.79
N VAL A 61 5.22 -1.99 10.87
CA VAL A 61 4.00 -2.41 10.16
C VAL A 61 3.16 -3.32 11.07
N THR A 62 2.50 -2.69 12.03
CA THR A 62 1.55 -3.35 12.94
C THR A 62 0.14 -2.86 12.67
N LEU A 63 -0.88 -3.70 12.93
CA LEU A 63 -2.29 -3.28 12.78
C LEU A 63 -2.59 -2.00 13.57
N ALA A 64 -2.09 -1.90 14.81
CA ALA A 64 -2.27 -0.71 15.64
C ALA A 64 -1.63 0.56 15.04
N ASN A 65 -0.52 0.43 14.31
CA ASN A 65 0.12 1.58 13.64
C ASN A 65 -0.57 1.92 12.32
N ILE A 66 -1.08 0.93 11.59
CA ILE A 66 -1.87 1.13 10.37
C ILE A 66 -3.18 1.85 10.71
N GLU A 67 -3.90 1.41 11.74
CA GLU A 67 -5.13 2.05 12.21
C GLU A 67 -4.90 3.53 12.54
N LYS A 68 -3.83 3.86 13.27
CA LYS A 68 -3.45 5.25 13.58
C LYS A 68 -3.16 6.11 12.34
N LYS A 69 -2.73 5.50 11.23
CA LYS A 69 -2.45 6.20 9.97
C LYS A 69 -3.72 6.42 9.14
N LEU A 70 -4.73 5.56 9.28
CA LEU A 70 -6.00 5.64 8.55
C LEU A 70 -6.98 6.64 9.15
N GLY A 71 -6.89 6.92 10.46
CA GLY A 71 -7.77 7.87 11.17
C GLY A 71 -8.68 7.19 12.17
#